data_AF-A0A0M2UXV8-F1
#
_entry.id   AF-A0A0M2UXV8-F1
#
_cell.length_a   1.000
_cell.length_b   1.000
_cell.length_c   1.000
_cell.angle_alpha   90.00
_cell.angle_beta   90.00
_cell.angle_gamma   90.00
#
_symmetry.space_group_name_H-M   'P 1'
#
loop_
_entity.id
_entity.type
_entity.pdbx_description
1 polymer ?
#
loop_
_entity_poly.entity_id
_entity_poly.type
_entity_poly.pdbx_seq_one_letter_code
_entity_poly.pdbx_strand_id
1 'polypeptide(L)' 'MPNPKRRFSNSRTRKRRTHDKLTPPVIPLAENIEKGAGVRSKRYICSHCKQVNQPHTVCHNCGYYRGKQVISVGM' A
#
# COMPACT_ATOMS: atom_id res chain seq x y z
N MET A 1 -5.42 35.39 22.75
CA MET A 1 -5.54 34.26 21.80
C MET A 1 -5.07 34.70 20.42
N PRO A 2 -4.20 33.96 19.73
CA PRO A 2 -3.77 34.31 18.38
C PRO A 2 -4.89 33.99 17.38
N ASN A 3 -5.28 34.98 16.56
CA ASN A 3 -6.31 34.84 15.53
C ASN A 3 -5.73 35.26 14.16
N PRO A 4 -6.00 34.52 13.06
CA PRO A 4 -5.57 34.95 11.73
C PRO A 4 -6.11 36.35 11.41
N LYS A 5 -5.21 37.30 11.12
CA LYS A 5 -5.59 38.70 10.81
C LYS A 5 -6.43 38.83 9.54
N ARG A 6 -6.24 37.92 8.58
CA ARG A 6 -6.96 37.89 7.28
C ARG A 6 -7.10 36.46 6.77
N ARG A 7 -8.11 36.22 5.93
CA ARG A 7 -8.28 34.96 5.20
C ARG A 7 -7.11 34.74 4.23
N PHE A 8 -6.54 33.54 4.20
CA PHE A 8 -5.53 33.17 3.21
C PHE A 8 -6.14 33.08 1.81
N SER A 9 -5.44 33.61 0.80
CA SER A 9 -5.88 33.52 -0.59
C SER A 9 -5.87 32.06 -1.08
N ASN A 10 -6.68 31.78 -2.10
CA ASN A 10 -6.70 30.46 -2.75
C ASN A 10 -5.31 30.08 -3.28
N SER A 11 -4.55 31.05 -3.79
CA SER A 11 -3.16 30.85 -4.23
C SER A 11 -2.23 30.44 -3.07
N ARG A 12 -2.31 31.11 -1.91
CA ARG A 12 -1.50 30.75 -0.72
C ARG A 12 -1.85 29.36 -0.19
N THR A 13 -3.13 29.02 -0.15
CA THR A 13 -3.58 27.69 0.28
C THR A 13 -3.09 26.61 -0.68
N ARG A 14 -3.17 26.83 -1.99
CA ARG A 14 -2.72 25.86 -3.00
C ARG A 14 -1.19 25.67 -2.96
N LYS A 15 -0.42 26.75 -2.80
CA LYS A 15 1.05 26.69 -2.63
C LYS A 15 1.46 25.94 -1.35
N ARG A 16 0.72 26.11 -0.26
CA ARG A 16 0.99 25.37 0.99
C ARG A 16 0.76 23.86 0.82
N ARG A 17 -0.26 23.46 0.03
CA ARG A 17 -0.65 22.06 -0.19
C ARG A 17 0.13 21.36 -1.32
N THR A 18 1.19 21.92 -1.86
CA THR A 18 1.96 21.31 -2.97
C THR A 18 2.65 20.01 -2.59
N HIS A 19 2.98 19.86 -1.30
CA HIS A 19 3.67 18.68 -0.77
C HIS A 19 2.72 17.68 -0.12
N ASP A 20 1.42 17.98 -0.03
CA ASP A 20 0.39 17.14 0.59
C ASP A 20 -0.12 16.04 -0.38
N LYS A 21 0.75 15.51 -1.24
CA LYS A 21 0.40 14.45 -2.19
C LYS A 21 0.54 13.09 -1.53
N LEU A 22 -0.45 12.21 -1.74
CA LEU A 22 -0.38 10.83 -1.28
C LEU A 22 0.72 10.08 -2.04
N THR A 23 1.53 9.32 -1.32
CA THR A 23 2.45 8.36 -1.91
C THR A 23 1.70 7.04 -2.12
N PRO A 24 1.65 6.50 -3.35
CA PRO A 24 0.98 5.23 -3.58
C PRO A 24 1.71 4.12 -2.81
N PRO A 25 0.98 3.14 -2.27
CA PRO A 25 1.61 2.02 -1.59
C PRO A 25 2.37 1.15 -2.60
N VAL A 26 3.48 0.56 -2.17
CA VAL A 26 4.23 -0.40 -2.97
C VAL A 26 3.50 -1.74 -2.94
N ILE A 27 2.36 -1.82 -3.60
CA ILE A 27 1.58 -3.05 -3.78
C ILE A 27 1.42 -3.25 -5.29
N PRO A 28 1.76 -4.42 -5.86
CA PRO A 28 1.53 -4.64 -7.28
C PRO A 28 0.03 -4.58 -7.55
N LEU A 29 -0.39 -3.70 -8.47
CA LEU A 29 -1.72 -3.78 -9.06
C LEU A 29 -1.82 -5.13 -9.78
N ALA A 30 -2.98 -5.78 -9.71
CA ALA A 30 -3.22 -7.14 -10.23
C ALA A 30 -2.87 -7.31 -11.73
N GLU A 31 -2.82 -6.22 -12.46
CA GLU A 31 -2.50 -6.12 -13.89
C GLU A 31 -1.00 -6.20 -14.23
N ASN A 32 -0.10 -6.06 -13.25
CA ASN A 32 1.36 -6.14 -13.46
C ASN A 32 1.97 -7.50 -13.07
N ILE A 33 1.16 -8.56 -13.02
CA ILE A 33 1.58 -9.92 -12.63
C ILE A 33 2.37 -10.63 -13.75
N GLU A 34 2.22 -10.24 -15.03
CA GLU A 34 2.66 -11.10 -16.15
C GLU A 34 3.87 -10.64 -16.98
N LYS A 35 4.46 -9.45 -16.78
CA LYS A 35 5.56 -9.01 -17.65
C LYS A 35 6.92 -9.06 -16.94
N GLY A 36 7.57 -10.20 -17.11
CA GLY A 36 8.97 -10.45 -16.79
C GLY A 36 9.91 -9.46 -17.51
N ALA A 37 10.13 -8.32 -16.88
CA ALA A 37 11.25 -7.43 -17.15
C ALA A 37 11.64 -6.73 -15.84
N GLY A 38 12.33 -7.47 -14.94
CA GLY A 38 13.19 -6.84 -13.94
C GLY A 38 12.55 -6.27 -12.66
N VAL A 39 11.45 -6.84 -12.14
CA VAL A 39 10.96 -6.46 -10.79
C VAL A 39 11.35 -7.49 -9.75
N ARG A 40 12.28 -7.09 -8.88
CA ARG A 40 12.66 -7.81 -7.68
C ARG A 40 11.46 -7.91 -6.73
N SER A 41 10.85 -9.10 -6.66
CA SER A 41 10.59 -9.88 -5.43
C SER A 41 9.19 -10.50 -5.38
N LYS A 42 9.19 -11.84 -5.21
CA LYS A 42 8.08 -12.72 -4.81
C LYS A 42 7.42 -12.35 -3.47
N ARG A 43 7.82 -11.23 -2.84
CA ARG A 43 7.39 -10.81 -1.49
C ARG A 43 5.94 -10.34 -1.44
N TYR A 44 5.42 -9.86 -2.56
CA TYR A 44 4.03 -9.42 -2.67
C TYR A 44 3.06 -10.54 -3.04
N ILE A 45 3.54 -11.75 -3.31
CA ILE A 45 2.71 -12.88 -3.73
C ILE A 45 2.74 -13.93 -2.62
N CYS A 46 1.57 -14.27 -2.09
CA CYS A 46 1.46 -15.35 -1.13
C CYS A 46 1.88 -16.68 -1.76
N SER A 47 2.80 -17.40 -1.11
CA SER A 47 3.28 -18.70 -1.63
C SER A 47 2.22 -19.81 -1.59
N HIS A 48 1.15 -19.64 -0.81
CA HIS A 48 0.07 -20.62 -0.66
C HIS A 48 -1.07 -20.38 -1.64
N CYS A 49 -1.75 -19.22 -1.56
CA CYS A 49 -2.93 -18.91 -2.38
C CYS A 49 -2.62 -18.08 -3.65
N LYS A 50 -1.36 -17.68 -3.87
CA LYS A 50 -0.90 -16.85 -5.02
C LYS A 50 -1.56 -15.47 -5.15
N GLN A 51 -2.32 -15.04 -4.15
CA GLN A 51 -2.87 -13.69 -4.12
C GLN A 51 -1.84 -12.65 -3.68
N VAL A 52 -2.13 -11.40 -4.01
CA VAL A 52 -1.34 -10.26 -3.56
C VAL A 52 -1.44 -10.13 -2.05
N ASN A 53 -0.30 -10.00 -1.39
CA ASN A 53 -0.19 -9.78 0.04
C ASN A 53 0.79 -8.62 0.31
N GLN A 54 0.60 -7.96 1.44
CA GLN A 54 1.58 -7.00 1.92
C GLN A 54 2.87 -7.76 2.33
N PRO A 55 4.06 -7.23 2.03
CA PRO A 55 5.30 -7.89 2.41
C PRO A 55 5.45 -7.89 3.93
N HIS A 56 6.04 -8.96 4.47
CA HIS A 56 6.28 -9.17 5.91
C HIS A 56 5.02 -9.28 6.78
N THR A 57 3.84 -9.51 6.20
CA THR A 57 2.61 -9.75 6.95
C THR A 57 2.03 -11.15 6.66
N VAL A 58 1.18 -11.64 7.56
CA VAL A 58 0.39 -12.86 7.33
C VAL A 58 -0.61 -12.60 6.20
N CYS A 59 -0.79 -13.57 5.30
CA CYS A 59 -1.78 -13.43 4.23
C CYS A 59 -3.19 -13.41 4.81
N HIS A 60 -3.92 -12.31 4.63
CA HIS A 60 -5.30 -12.17 5.13
C HIS A 60 -6.29 -13.14 4.49
N ASN A 61 -6.02 -13.65 3.28
CA ASN A 61 -6.93 -14.56 2.60
C ASN A 61 -6.79 -16.03 3.02
N CYS A 62 -5.58 -16.49 3.34
CA CYS A 62 -5.35 -17.91 3.69
C CYS A 62 -4.76 -18.12 5.09
N GLY A 63 -4.29 -17.07 5.76
CA GLY A 63 -3.72 -17.16 7.10
C GLY A 63 -2.30 -17.73 7.15
N TYR A 64 -1.65 -17.96 6.00
CA TYR A 64 -0.29 -18.49 5.94
C TYR A 64 0.78 -17.38 5.96
N TYR A 65 1.89 -17.67 6.64
CA TYR A 65 3.12 -16.87 6.62
C TYR A 65 4.33 -17.79 6.61
N ARG A 66 5.28 -17.58 5.68
CA ARG A 66 6.48 -18.42 5.52
C ARG A 66 6.19 -19.94 5.48
N GLY A 67 5.09 -20.32 4.82
CA GLY A 67 4.69 -21.73 4.66
C GLY A 67 4.01 -22.37 5.86
N LYS A 68 3.78 -21.64 6.95
CA LYS A 68 3.03 -22.11 8.12
C LYS A 68 1.70 -21.38 8.23
N GLN A 69 0.64 -22.09 8.60
CA GLN A 69 -0.64 -21.48 8.94
C GLN A 69 -0.53 -20.83 10.32
N VAL A 70 -0.72 -19.52 10.38
CA VAL A 70 -0.64 -18.73 11.63
C VAL A 70 -2.03 -18.37 12.12
N ILE A 71 -2.97 -18.18 11.20
CA ILE A 71 -4.37 -17.84 11.51
C ILE A 71 -5.26 -18.84 10.77
N SER A 72 -6.24 -19.41 11.46
CA SER A 72 -7.35 -20.10 10.81
C SER A 72 -8.27 -19.03 10.22
N VAL A 73 -8.06 -18.68 8.96
CA VAL A 73 -9.02 -17.86 8.22
C VAL A 73 -10.16 -18.80 7.85
N GLY A 74 -11.23 -18.77 8.65
CA GLY A 74 -12.49 -19.44 8.34
C GLY A 74 -13.10 -18.80 7.10
N MET A 75 -13.73 -19.64 6.26
CA MET A 75 -14.47 -19.22 5.07
C MET A 75 -15.46 -18.09 5.37
#